data_AF-A0A562GJ14-F1
#
_entry.id   AF-A0A562GJ14-F1
#
_cell.length_a   1.000
_cell.length_b   1.000
_cell.length_c   1.000
_cell.angle_alpha   90.00
_cell.angle_beta   90.00
_cell.angle_gamma   90.00
#
_symmetry.space_group_name_H-M   'P 1'
#
loop_
_entity.id
_entity.type
_entity.pdbx_description
1 polymer ?
#
loop_
_entity_poly.entity_id
_entity_poly.type
_entity_poly.pdbx_seq_one_letter_code
_entity_poly.pdbx_strand_id
1 'polypeptide(L)' 'MNSRYLDFKKQETELYDEIWELSEELDRLYKEGKDTTDTIQRFEEVLEEFFLFRQQGFDDEEHFLFWK' A
#
# COMPACT_ATOMS: atom_id res chain seq x y z
N MET A 1 3.10 -23.97 7.37
CA MET A 1 2.89 -22.65 6.75
C MET A 1 3.28 -21.59 7.76
N ASN A 2 4.23 -20.73 7.39
CA ASN A 2 4.88 -19.77 8.28
C ASN A 2 3.92 -18.64 8.66
N SER A 3 3.68 -18.43 9.96
CA SER A 3 2.82 -17.36 10.51
C SER A 3 3.13 -15.97 9.92
N ARG A 4 4.41 -15.69 9.62
CA ARG A 4 4.85 -14.43 9.00
C ARG A 4 4.25 -14.15 7.63
N TYR A 5 4.03 -15.18 6.82
CA TYR A 5 3.45 -15.01 5.48
C TYR A 5 1.97 -14.61 5.57
N LEU A 6 1.27 -15.11 6.60
CA LEU A 6 -0.13 -14.76 6.83
C LEU A 6 -0.27 -13.33 7.35
N ASP A 7 0.60 -12.90 8.27
CA ASP A 7 0.68 -11.51 8.72
C ASP A 7 1.01 -10.55 7.56
N PHE A 8 1.98 -10.92 6.71
CA PHE A 8 2.34 -10.14 5.51
C PHE A 8 1.16 -9.96 4.56
N LYS A 9 0.43 -11.05 4.26
CA LYS A 9 -0.78 -11.01 3.42
C LYS A 9 -1.89 -10.16 4.02
N LYS A 10 -2.02 -10.17 5.35
CA LYS A 10 -3.02 -9.39 6.06
C LYS A 10 -2.70 -7.90 6.00
N GLN A 11 -1.46 -7.50 6.32
CA GLN A 11 -1.01 -6.11 6.19
C GLN A 11 -1.09 -5.60 4.75
N GLU A 12 -0.73 -6.43 3.76
CA GLU A 12 -0.91 -6.10 2.33
C GLU A 12 -2.37 -5.75 2.03
N THR A 13 -3.31 -6.56 2.53
CA THR A 13 -4.75 -6.35 2.31
C THR A 13 -5.24 -5.08 3.01
N GLU A 14 -4.79 -4.80 4.23
CA GLU A 14 -5.14 -3.59 4.97
C GLU A 14 -4.65 -2.32 4.23
N LEU A 15 -3.42 -2.32 3.70
CA LEU A 15 -2.90 -1.22 2.89
C LEU A 15 -3.68 -1.02 1.59
N TYR A 16 -4.09 -2.11 0.93
CA TYR A 16 -4.93 -2.00 -0.27
C TYR A 16 -6.31 -1.41 0.02
N ASP A 17 -6.92 -1.78 1.15
CA ASP A 17 -8.23 -1.25 1.57
C ASP A 17 -8.12 0.26 1.84
N GLU A 18 -7.07 0.69 2.55
CA GLU A 18 -6.81 2.10 2.84
C GLU A 18 -6.54 2.93 1.57
N ILE A 19 -5.77 2.40 0.62
CA ILE A 19 -5.56 3.02 -0.71
C ILE A 19 -6.90 3.12 -1.46
N TRP A 20 -7.74 2.09 -1.39
CA TRP A 20 -9.04 2.12 -2.06
C TRP A 20 -9.95 3.21 -1.50
N GLU A 21 -10.09 3.29 -0.16
CA GLU A 21 -10.90 4.30 0.51
C GLU A 21 -10.43 5.73 0.19
N LEU A 22 -9.12 5.97 0.26
CA LEU A 22 -8.55 7.28 -0.08
C LEU A 22 -8.76 7.65 -1.56
N SER A 23 -8.72 6.66 -2.46
CA SER A 23 -8.99 6.90 -3.88
C SER A 23 -10.46 7.27 -4.13
N GLU A 24 -11.41 6.65 -3.43
CA GLU A 24 -12.83 7.02 -3.52
C GLU A 24 -13.09 8.41 -2.90
N GLU A 25 -12.43 8.72 -1.78
CA GLU A 25 -12.52 10.05 -1.17
C GLU A 25 -11.95 11.13 -2.10
N LEU A 26 -10.82 10.87 -2.76
CA LEU A 26 -10.24 11.76 -3.76
C LEU A 26 -11.16 11.96 -4.96
N ASP A 27 -11.73 10.90 -5.53
CA ASP A 27 -12.65 10.99 -6.67
C ASP A 27 -13.90 11.82 -6.30
N ARG A 28 -14.42 11.63 -5.08
CA ARG A 28 -15.55 12.40 -4.57
C ARG A 28 -15.18 13.88 -4.38
N LEU A 29 -14.06 14.18 -3.73
CA LEU A 29 -13.59 15.56 -3.51
C LEU A 29 -13.31 16.27 -4.83
N TYR A 30 -12.72 15.56 -5.80
CA TYR A 30 -12.48 16.05 -7.16
C TYR A 30 -13.79 16.39 -7.87
N LYS A 31 -14.81 15.53 -7.77
CA LYS A 31 -16.17 15.79 -8.30
C LYS A 31 -16.87 16.95 -7.59
N GLU A 32 -16.66 17.11 -6.29
CA GLU A 32 -17.17 18.25 -5.51
C GLU A 32 -16.40 19.56 -5.78
N GLY A 33 -15.30 19.52 -6.53
CA GLY A 33 -14.45 20.68 -6.82
C GLY A 33 -13.79 21.24 -5.56
N LYS A 34 -13.62 20.41 -4.53
CA LYS A 34 -12.97 20.75 -3.26
C LYS A 34 -11.46 20.63 -3.41
N ASP A 35 -10.74 21.30 -2.52
CA ASP A 35 -9.30 21.16 -2.46
C ASP A 35 -8.93 19.73 -2.07
N THR A 36 -8.25 19.03 -2.98
CA THR A 36 -7.78 17.66 -2.79
C THR A 36 -6.32 17.62 -2.37
N THR A 37 -5.65 18.75 -2.17
CA THR A 37 -4.19 18.81 -1.95
C THR A 37 -3.81 18.02 -0.70
N ASP A 38 -4.58 18.19 0.38
CA ASP A 38 -4.40 17.49 1.64
C ASP A 38 -4.60 15.97 1.48
N THR A 39 -5.68 15.55 0.81
CA THR A 39 -5.98 14.13 0.57
C THR A 39 -4.98 13.48 -0.38
N ILE A 40 -4.50 14.19 -1.40
CA ILE A 40 -3.47 13.70 -2.33
C ILE A 40 -2.16 13.48 -1.57
N GLN A 41 -1.76 14.43 -0.74
CA GLN A 41 -0.51 14.33 0.01
C GLN A 41 -0.52 13.11 0.95
N ARG A 42 -1.66 12.89 1.62
CA ARG A 42 -1.87 11.74 2.49
C ARG A 42 -1.94 10.42 1.71
N PHE A 43 -2.50 10.44 0.50
CA PHE A 43 -2.51 9.31 -0.41
C PHE A 43 -1.11 8.95 -0.93
N GLU A 44 -0.26 9.94 -1.21
CA GLU A 44 1.13 9.72 -1.58
C GLU A 44 1.94 9.07 -0.44
N GLU A 45 1.74 9.50 0.80
CA GLU A 45 2.38 8.87 1.98
C GLU A 45 2.00 7.39 2.11
N VAL A 46 0.71 7.06 2.01
CA VAL A 46 0.22 5.67 2.09
C VAL A 46 0.74 4.82 0.92
N LEU A 47 0.83 5.39 -0.28
CA LEU A 47 1.41 4.71 -1.45
C LEU A 47 2.92 4.46 -1.29
N GLU A 48 3.65 5.38 -0.68
CA GLU A 48 5.07 5.20 -0.39
C GLU A 48 5.29 4.08 0.63
N GLU A 49 4.50 4.04 1.71
CA GLU A 49 4.53 2.94 2.67
C GLU A 49 4.21 1.60 2.01
N PHE A 50 3.22 1.56 1.13
CA PHE A 50 2.89 0.36 0.36
C PHE A 50 4.04 -0.09 -0.55
N PHE A 51 4.71 0.85 -1.21
CA PHE A 51 5.84 0.55 -2.08
C PHE A 51 7.03 -0.01 -1.30
N LEU A 52 7.34 0.59 -0.14
CA LEU A 52 8.36 0.11 0.79
C LEU A 52 8.02 -1.28 1.36
N PHE A 53 6.76 -1.50 1.74
CA PHE A 53 6.27 -2.79 2.23
C PHE A 53 6.43 -3.89 1.18
N ARG A 54 6.06 -3.60 -0.08
CA ARG A 54 6.24 -4.52 -1.20
C ARG A 54 7.72 -4.79 -1.49
N GLN A 55 8.56 -3.75 -1.44
CA GLN A 55 10.00 -3.88 -1.66
C GLN A 55 10.65 -4.79 -0.61
N GLN A 56 10.31 -4.61 0.67
CA GLN A 56 10.79 -5.48 1.76
C GLN A 56 10.34 -6.94 1.57
N GLY A 57 9.11 -7.16 1.09
CA GLY A 57 8.65 -8.52 0.74
C GLY A 57 9.39 -9.16 -0.44
N PHE A 58 9.93 -8.35 -1.36
CA PHE A 58 10.65 -8.82 -2.54
C PHE A 58 12.11 -9.21 -2.23
N ASP A 59 12.77 -8.45 -1.34
CA ASP A 59 14.14 -8.74 -0.88
C ASP A 59 14.25 -10.10 -0.15
N ASP A 60 13.22 -10.50 0.61
CA ASP A 60 13.15 -11.82 1.27
C ASP A 60 12.99 -12.99 0.25
N GLU A 61 12.36 -12.74 -0.91
CA GLU A 61 12.11 -13.78 -1.93
C GLU A 61 13.30 -13.93 -2.92
N GLU A 62 13.98 -12.84 -3.27
CA GLU A 62 15.16 -12.90 -4.16
C GLU A 62 16.41 -13.48 -3.46
N HIS A 63 16.57 -13.26 -2.15
CA HIS A 63 17.65 -13.88 -1.37
C HIS A 63 17.52 -15.42 -1.31
N PHE A 64 16.31 -15.97 -1.48
CA PHE A 64 16.07 -17.41 -1.58
C PHE A 64 16.29 -17.99 -2.98
N LEU A 65 16.18 -17.17 -4.04
CA LEU A 65 16.34 -17.62 -5.43
C LEU A 65 17.78 -17.49 -5.97
N PHE A 66 18.62 -16.68 -5.33
CA PHE A 66 20.03 -16.50 -5.75
C PHE A 66 20.99 -17.60 -5.25
N TRP A 67 20.55 -18.50 -4.35
CA TRP A 67 21.37 -19.60 -3.81
C TRP A 67 20.76 -20.98 -4.09
N LYS A 68 20.43 -21.26 -5.36
CA LYS A 68 19.91 -22.57 -5.79
C LYS A 68 20.54 -23.06 -7.09
#